data_AF-M6GW93-F1
#
_entry.id   AF-M6GW93-F1
#
_cell.length_a   1.000
_cell.length_b   1.000
_cell.length_c   1.000
_cell.angle_alpha   90.00
_cell.angle_beta   90.00
_cell.angle_gamma   90.00
#
_symmetry.space_group_name_H-M   'P 1'
#
loop_
_entity.id
_entity.type
_entity.pdbx_description
1 polymer ?
#
loop_
_entity_poly.entity_id
_entity_poly.type
_entity_poly.pdbx_seq_one_letter_code
_entity_poly.pdbx_strand_id
1 'polypeptide(L)'
;MGKFAPFPDSGEIQFFIFDPFLLWITENDRIYNFKEFATDPSLSKIRNSAENFFTKTEAELVVPLILNKSLLGIIVLGERQNRKNYTLSEINKLNEIRSVSVMALSNAIFYERLIELTETLEEKVKIRTQELEETQSQLIMSEKMASLGIMVAGIAHEINTPAGVINGAADNLDQNMNYLVQNVFDVVLFARYRKLRKNFELALLHLLRDKKNQNWIRKKNFV
;
A
#
# COMPACT_ATOMS: atom_id res chain seq x y z
N MET A 1 -19.98 -20.10 -19.90
CA MET A 1 -20.18 -21.46 -19.36
C MET A 1 -18.99 -22.30 -19.77
N GLY A 2 -18.22 -22.84 -18.82
CA GLY A 2 -17.02 -23.60 -19.14
C GLY A 2 -17.35 -24.93 -19.81
N LYS A 3 -16.46 -25.35 -20.70
CA LYS A 3 -16.56 -26.61 -21.45
C LYS A 3 -15.36 -27.50 -21.13
N PHE A 4 -15.58 -28.80 -21.10
CA PHE A 4 -14.57 -29.83 -20.95
C PHE A 4 -14.37 -30.53 -22.29
N ALA A 5 -13.13 -30.57 -22.79
CA ALA A 5 -12.76 -31.30 -24.00
C ALA A 5 -11.92 -32.53 -23.60
N PRO A 6 -12.42 -33.76 -23.80
CA PRO A 6 -11.63 -34.96 -23.52
C PRO A 6 -10.41 -35.09 -24.43
N PHE A 7 -10.50 -34.51 -25.63
CA PHE A 7 -9.44 -34.47 -26.64
C PHE A 7 -9.15 -33.00 -27.01
N PRO A 8 -8.25 -32.31 -26.29
CA PRO A 8 -8.01 -30.88 -26.46
C PRO A 8 -7.45 -30.53 -27.85
N ASP A 9 -6.69 -31.43 -28.48
CA ASP A 9 -6.05 -31.19 -29.77
C ASP A 9 -7.00 -31.26 -30.97
N SER A 10 -8.11 -32.02 -30.86
CA SER A 10 -9.10 -32.12 -31.95
C SER A 10 -10.21 -31.07 -31.84
N GLY A 11 -10.55 -30.64 -30.62
CA GLY A 11 -11.55 -29.59 -30.37
C GLY A 11 -13.00 -29.93 -30.73
N GLU A 12 -13.24 -31.04 -31.43
CA GLU A 12 -14.55 -31.46 -31.98
C GLU A 12 -15.52 -31.94 -30.89
N ILE A 13 -15.01 -32.57 -29.84
CA ILE A 13 -15.82 -33.14 -28.76
C ILE A 13 -15.71 -32.27 -27.52
N GLN A 14 -16.81 -31.60 -27.17
CA GLN A 14 -16.90 -30.75 -25.99
C GLN A 14 -18.14 -31.11 -25.17
N PHE A 15 -17.93 -31.25 -23.87
CA PHE A 15 -18.96 -31.43 -22.87
C PHE A 15 -19.08 -30.16 -22.05
N PHE A 16 -20.24 -29.91 -21.45
CA PHE A 16 -20.35 -28.87 -20.43
C PHE A 16 -19.69 -29.37 -19.15
N ILE A 17 -19.09 -28.47 -18.36
CA ILE A 17 -18.55 -28.85 -17.03
C ILE A 17 -19.65 -29.42 -16.13
N PHE A 18 -20.90 -28.98 -16.34
CA PHE A 18 -22.09 -29.48 -15.64
C PHE A 18 -22.76 -30.67 -16.36
N ASP A 19 -22.04 -31.37 -17.24
CA ASP A 19 -22.54 -32.60 -17.83
C ASP A 19 -22.93 -33.59 -16.71
N PRO A 20 -24.15 -34.16 -16.73
CA PRO A 20 -24.62 -34.99 -15.63
C PRO A 20 -23.71 -36.18 -15.35
N PHE A 21 -23.13 -36.79 -16.39
CA PHE A 21 -22.22 -37.91 -16.22
C PHE A 21 -20.91 -37.45 -15.57
N LEU A 22 -20.33 -36.34 -16.03
CA LEU A 22 -19.12 -35.76 -15.43
C LEU A 22 -19.31 -35.39 -13.95
N LEU A 23 -20.45 -34.81 -13.59
CA LEU A 23 -20.77 -34.52 -12.19
C LEU A 23 -20.93 -35.80 -11.37
N TRP A 24 -21.64 -36.79 -11.92
CA TRP A 24 -21.90 -38.04 -11.20
C TRP A 24 -20.63 -38.85 -10.93
N ILE A 25 -19.70 -38.92 -11.88
CA ILE A 25 -18.42 -39.62 -11.66
C ILE A 25 -17.54 -38.93 -10.61
N THR A 26 -17.68 -37.61 -10.40
CA THR A 26 -16.93 -36.90 -9.34
C THR A 26 -17.31 -37.36 -7.94
N GLU A 27 -18.58 -37.74 -7.76
CA GLU A 27 -19.11 -38.27 -6.50
C GLU A 27 -18.88 -39.77 -6.36
N ASN A 28 -18.67 -40.48 -7.48
CA ASN A 28 -18.53 -41.93 -7.54
C ASN A 28 -17.18 -42.30 -8.17
N ASP A 29 -16.09 -42.08 -7.42
CA ASP A 29 -14.73 -42.24 -7.93
C ASP A 29 -14.33 -43.71 -8.16
N ARG A 30 -14.56 -44.23 -9.36
CA ARG A 30 -14.06 -45.53 -9.84
C ARG A 30 -13.86 -45.54 -11.36
N ILE A 31 -13.21 -46.59 -11.85
CA ILE A 31 -13.14 -46.87 -13.29
C ILE A 31 -14.50 -47.41 -13.76
N TYR A 32 -14.93 -46.97 -14.95
CA TYR A 32 -16.20 -47.35 -15.56
C TYR A 32 -15.99 -48.00 -16.91
N ASN A 33 -16.60 -49.18 -17.11
CA ASN A 33 -16.69 -49.80 -18.42
C ASN A 33 -18.03 -49.50 -19.09
N PHE A 34 -18.01 -49.24 -20.40
CA PHE A 34 -19.21 -48.94 -21.17
C PHE A 34 -20.29 -50.01 -21.02
N LYS A 35 -19.90 -51.29 -20.99
CA LYS A 35 -20.82 -52.44 -20.88
C LYS A 35 -21.57 -52.48 -19.55
N GLU A 36 -21.02 -51.89 -18.48
CA GLU A 36 -21.65 -51.86 -17.15
C GLU A 36 -22.96 -51.05 -17.16
N PHE A 37 -23.06 -49.99 -17.96
CA PHE A 37 -24.26 -49.16 -18.00
C PHE A 37 -25.48 -49.92 -18.55
N ALA A 38 -25.25 -50.92 -19.41
CA ALA A 38 -26.30 -51.79 -19.92
C ALA A 38 -26.70 -52.89 -18.92
N THR A 39 -25.73 -53.44 -18.19
CA THR A 39 -25.94 -54.62 -17.33
C THR A 39 -26.31 -54.28 -15.88
N ASP A 40 -25.88 -53.14 -15.34
CA ASP A 40 -26.11 -52.75 -13.95
C ASP A 40 -27.36 -51.86 -13.80
N PRO A 41 -28.43 -52.32 -13.12
CA PRO A 41 -29.63 -51.53 -12.89
C PRO A 41 -29.41 -50.27 -12.03
N SER A 42 -28.39 -50.25 -11.18
CA SER A 42 -28.08 -49.11 -10.31
C SER A 42 -27.64 -47.87 -11.10
N LEU A 43 -27.08 -48.09 -12.29
CA LEU A 43 -26.62 -47.04 -13.21
C LEU A 43 -27.72 -46.50 -14.12
N SER A 44 -28.95 -47.03 -14.04
CA SER A 44 -30.09 -46.61 -14.87
C SER A 44 -30.36 -45.11 -14.85
N LYS A 45 -30.14 -44.45 -13.70
CA LYS A 45 -30.34 -43.00 -13.54
C LYS A 45 -29.39 -42.15 -14.39
N ILE A 46 -28.15 -42.62 -14.60
CA ILE A 46 -27.12 -41.89 -15.34
C ILE A 46 -26.84 -42.47 -16.73
N ARG A 47 -27.48 -43.60 -17.07
CA ARG A 47 -27.25 -44.38 -18.28
C ARG A 47 -27.23 -43.53 -19.54
N ASN A 48 -28.27 -42.72 -19.79
CA ASN A 48 -28.36 -41.93 -21.03
C ASN A 48 -27.20 -40.93 -21.17
N SER A 49 -26.84 -40.25 -20.07
CA SER A 49 -25.74 -39.28 -20.06
C SER A 49 -24.39 -39.96 -20.23
N ALA A 50 -24.20 -41.11 -19.56
CA ALA A 50 -23.00 -41.93 -19.72
C ALA A 50 -22.89 -42.46 -21.15
N GLU A 51 -23.94 -43.04 -21.72
CA GLU A 51 -23.94 -43.55 -23.09
C GLU A 51 -23.59 -42.48 -24.11
N ASN A 52 -24.15 -41.27 -23.96
CA ASN A 52 -23.78 -40.12 -24.78
C ASN A 52 -22.30 -39.74 -24.62
N PHE A 53 -21.73 -39.79 -23.41
CA PHE A 53 -20.31 -39.55 -23.21
C PHE A 53 -19.44 -40.61 -23.89
N PHE A 54 -19.68 -41.89 -23.60
CA PHE A 54 -18.90 -43.01 -24.12
C PHE A 54 -18.97 -43.13 -25.64
N THR A 55 -20.15 -42.96 -26.24
CA THR A 55 -20.32 -43.00 -27.71
C THR A 55 -19.61 -41.84 -28.40
N LYS A 56 -19.74 -40.61 -27.89
CA LYS A 56 -19.05 -39.44 -28.47
C LYS A 56 -17.54 -39.53 -28.34
N THR A 57 -17.05 -40.16 -27.30
CA THR A 57 -15.61 -40.29 -27.03
C THR A 57 -15.01 -41.60 -27.54
N GLU A 58 -15.82 -42.45 -28.16
CA GLU A 58 -15.45 -43.81 -28.59
C GLU A 58 -14.77 -44.63 -27.46
N ALA A 59 -15.19 -44.38 -26.22
CA ALA A 59 -14.59 -44.99 -25.04
C ALA A 59 -15.12 -46.42 -24.80
N GLU A 60 -14.23 -47.33 -24.40
CA GLU A 60 -14.59 -48.61 -23.76
C GLU A 60 -14.43 -48.51 -22.24
N LEU A 61 -13.38 -47.84 -21.77
CA LEU A 61 -13.14 -47.52 -20.37
C LEU A 61 -12.95 -46.02 -20.15
N VAL A 62 -13.49 -45.55 -19.05
CA VAL A 62 -13.29 -44.20 -18.52
C VAL A 62 -12.64 -44.30 -17.15
N VAL A 63 -11.49 -43.66 -17.01
CA VAL A 63 -10.70 -43.63 -15.79
C VAL A 63 -10.66 -42.17 -15.30
N PRO A 64 -11.50 -41.80 -14.32
CA PRO A 64 -11.52 -40.44 -13.82
C PRO A 64 -10.30 -40.15 -12.93
N LEU A 65 -9.73 -38.95 -13.07
CA LEU A 65 -8.65 -38.44 -12.24
C LEU A 65 -9.25 -37.43 -11.26
N ILE A 66 -9.61 -37.88 -10.06
CA ILE A 66 -10.32 -37.07 -9.06
C ILE A 66 -9.43 -36.83 -7.85
N LEU A 67 -9.42 -35.60 -7.36
CA LEU A 67 -8.79 -35.22 -6.10
C LEU A 67 -9.76 -34.36 -5.29
N ASN A 68 -10.01 -34.73 -4.02
CA ASN A 68 -10.89 -33.98 -3.12
C ASN A 68 -12.26 -33.63 -3.74
N LYS A 69 -12.91 -34.60 -4.40
CA LYS A 69 -14.19 -34.45 -5.13
C LYS A 69 -14.14 -33.50 -6.34
N SER A 70 -12.95 -33.09 -6.77
CA SER A 70 -12.76 -32.30 -7.99
C SER A 70 -12.20 -33.18 -9.09
N LEU A 71 -12.85 -33.19 -10.25
CA LEU A 71 -12.36 -33.87 -11.45
C LEU A 71 -11.20 -33.07 -12.05
N LEU A 72 -9.97 -33.56 -11.91
CA LEU A 72 -8.78 -32.96 -12.50
C LEU A 72 -8.66 -33.31 -14.00
N GLY A 73 -9.15 -34.48 -14.39
CA GLY A 73 -9.10 -34.95 -15.77
C GLY A 73 -9.73 -36.32 -15.93
N ILE A 74 -9.75 -36.82 -17.16
CA ILE A 74 -10.25 -38.15 -17.49
C ILE A 74 -9.27 -38.79 -18.45
N ILE A 75 -8.94 -40.06 -18.21
CA ILE A 75 -8.27 -40.91 -19.19
C ILE A 75 -9.36 -41.73 -19.89
N VAL A 76 -9.45 -41.56 -21.21
CA VAL A 76 -10.36 -42.29 -22.07
C VAL A 76 -9.58 -43.39 -22.78
N LEU A 77 -10.04 -44.63 -22.67
CA LEU A 77 -9.47 -45.77 -23.39
C LEU A 77 -10.54 -46.33 -24.34
N GLY A 78 -10.25 -46.34 -25.64
CA GLY A 78 -11.14 -46.89 -26.66
C GLY A 78 -11.10 -48.42 -26.77
N GLU A 79 -11.73 -48.96 -27.80
CA GLU A 79 -11.82 -50.42 -28.03
C GLU A 79 -10.44 -51.07 -28.05
N ARG A 80 -10.29 -52.14 -27.27
CA ARG A 80 -9.04 -52.92 -27.26
C ARG A 80 -8.83 -53.63 -28.60
N GLN A 81 -7.63 -53.49 -29.19
CA GLN A 81 -7.28 -54.14 -30.46
C GLN A 81 -7.51 -55.67 -30.51
N ASN A 82 -7.39 -56.36 -29.36
CA ASN A 82 -7.59 -57.80 -29.28
C ASN A 82 -9.03 -58.24 -28.93
N ARG A 83 -9.96 -57.28 -28.81
CA ARG A 83 -11.39 -57.45 -28.48
C ARG A 83 -11.69 -58.24 -27.19
N LYS A 84 -10.71 -58.40 -26.30
CA LYS A 84 -10.92 -59.03 -24.99
C LYS A 84 -11.35 -58.00 -23.96
N ASN A 85 -12.31 -58.39 -23.12
CA ASN A 85 -12.69 -57.60 -21.95
C ASN A 85 -11.47 -57.41 -21.03
N TYR A 86 -11.43 -56.25 -20.36
CA TYR A 86 -10.44 -55.99 -19.32
C TYR A 86 -10.63 -56.95 -18.15
N THR A 87 -9.55 -57.61 -17.76
CA THR A 87 -9.51 -58.48 -16.58
C THR A 87 -9.46 -57.63 -15.30
N LEU A 88 -9.89 -58.21 -14.17
CA LEU A 88 -9.83 -57.54 -12.88
C LEU A 88 -8.39 -57.12 -12.50
N SER A 89 -7.39 -57.93 -12.85
CA SER A 89 -5.99 -57.59 -12.61
C SER A 89 -5.53 -56.37 -13.42
N GLU A 90 -5.98 -56.24 -14.67
CA GLU A 90 -5.68 -55.07 -15.51
C GLU A 90 -6.34 -53.80 -14.94
N ILE A 91 -7.60 -53.90 -14.48
CA ILE A 91 -8.31 -52.77 -13.83
C ILE A 91 -7.61 -52.36 -12.53
N ASN A 92 -7.15 -53.32 -11.72
CA ASN A 92 -6.41 -53.02 -10.49
C ASN A 92 -5.10 -52.28 -10.78
N LYS A 93 -4.34 -52.70 -11.80
CA LYS A 93 -3.14 -51.97 -12.25
C LYS A 93 -3.48 -50.56 -12.74
N LEU A 94 -4.57 -50.41 -13.48
CA LEU A 94 -5.04 -49.08 -13.91
C LEU A 94 -5.40 -48.21 -12.71
N ASN A 95 -5.99 -48.75 -11.65
CA ASN A 95 -6.28 -48.00 -10.42
C ASN A 95 -5.00 -47.55 -9.70
N GLU A 96 -3.95 -48.37 -9.68
CA GLU A 96 -2.64 -47.99 -9.14
C GLU A 96 -2.04 -46.83 -9.94
N ILE A 97 -2.00 -46.95 -11.28
CA ILE A 97 -1.50 -45.90 -12.18
C ILE A 97 -2.34 -44.63 -12.06
N ARG A 98 -3.67 -44.77 -11.93
CA ARG A 98 -4.61 -43.66 -11.74
C ARG A 98 -4.25 -42.85 -10.50
N SER A 99 -4.02 -43.52 -9.37
CA SER A 99 -3.65 -42.85 -8.11
C SER A 99 -2.36 -42.04 -8.27
N VAL A 100 -1.32 -42.64 -8.86
CA VAL A 100 -0.04 -41.95 -9.11
C VAL A 100 -0.23 -40.77 -10.08
N SER A 101 -1.05 -40.95 -11.12
CA SER A 101 -1.34 -39.92 -12.12
C SER A 101 -2.08 -38.73 -11.52
N VAL A 102 -3.07 -38.97 -10.65
CA VAL A 102 -3.76 -37.90 -9.91
C VAL A 102 -2.76 -37.08 -9.09
N MET A 103 -1.85 -37.73 -8.37
CA MET A 103 -0.84 -37.03 -7.56
C MET A 103 0.14 -36.24 -8.43
N ALA A 104 0.64 -36.84 -9.50
CA ALA A 104 1.57 -36.17 -10.42
C ALA A 104 0.92 -34.94 -11.10
N LEU A 105 -0.31 -35.09 -11.59
CA LEU A 105 -1.08 -34.00 -12.20
C LEU A 105 -1.37 -32.90 -11.18
N SER A 106 -1.81 -33.28 -9.98
CA SER A 106 -2.02 -32.35 -8.87
C SER A 106 -0.76 -31.56 -8.57
N ASN A 107 0.39 -32.23 -8.41
CA ASN A 107 1.66 -31.59 -8.15
C ASN A 107 2.04 -30.62 -9.27
N ALA A 108 1.92 -31.03 -10.54
CA ALA A 108 2.23 -30.16 -11.67
C ALA A 108 1.37 -28.87 -11.66
N ILE A 109 0.05 -29.00 -11.46
CA ILE A 109 -0.87 -27.86 -11.36
C ILE A 109 -0.49 -26.96 -10.16
N PHE A 110 -0.14 -27.55 -9.01
CA PHE A 110 0.28 -26.79 -7.84
C PHE A 110 1.61 -26.06 -8.09
N TYR A 111 2.58 -26.69 -8.73
CA TYR A 111 3.87 -26.08 -9.05
C TYR A 111 3.70 -24.90 -10.01
N GLU A 112 2.90 -25.05 -11.06
CA GLU A 112 2.61 -23.96 -12.00
C GLU A 112 1.96 -22.76 -11.29
N ARG A 113 0.97 -23.03 -10.43
CA ARG A 113 0.31 -21.98 -9.66
C ARG A 113 1.23 -21.30 -8.63
N LEU A 114 2.17 -22.05 -8.06
CA LEU A 114 3.18 -21.48 -7.17
C LEU A 114 4.09 -20.51 -7.93
N ILE A 115 4.55 -20.87 -9.12
CA ILE A 115 5.39 -20.01 -9.97
C ILE A 115 4.65 -18.70 -10.28
N GLU A 116 3.41 -18.78 -10.75
CA GLU A 116 2.58 -17.61 -11.08
C GLU A 116 2.40 -16.67 -9.86
N LEU A 117 2.14 -17.26 -8.68
CA LEU A 117 2.02 -16.50 -7.44
C LEU A 117 3.33 -15.84 -7.04
N THR A 118 4.46 -16.53 -7.17
CA THR A 118 5.77 -15.96 -6.85
C THR A 118 6.11 -14.78 -7.74
N GLU A 119 5.92 -14.91 -9.06
CA GLU A 119 6.18 -13.82 -10.02
C GLU A 119 5.29 -12.61 -9.73
N THR A 120 3.99 -12.85 -9.46
CA THR A 120 3.05 -11.78 -9.14
C THR A 120 3.39 -11.09 -7.81
N LEU A 121 3.85 -11.83 -6.82
CA LEU A 121 4.24 -11.28 -5.52
C LEU A 121 5.54 -10.47 -5.62
N GLU A 122 6.53 -10.97 -6.34
CA GLU A 122 7.79 -10.25 -6.58
C GLU A 122 7.54 -8.89 -7.25
N GLU A 123 6.70 -8.85 -8.28
CA GLU A 123 6.36 -7.60 -8.96
C GLU A 123 5.62 -6.63 -8.02
N LYS A 124 4.66 -7.13 -7.23
CA LYS A 124 3.95 -6.29 -6.24
C LYS A 124 4.89 -5.75 -5.18
N VAL A 125 5.80 -6.56 -4.66
CA VAL A 125 6.79 -6.14 -3.65
C VAL A 125 7.71 -5.07 -4.23
N LYS A 126 8.16 -5.24 -5.48
CA LYS A 126 9.00 -4.27 -6.17
C LYS A 126 8.29 -2.92 -6.33
N ILE A 127 7.06 -2.92 -6.83
CA ILE A 127 6.25 -1.70 -7.00
C ILE A 127 6.05 -1.00 -5.65
N ARG A 128 5.64 -1.74 -4.61
CA ARG A 128 5.40 -1.16 -3.29
C ARG A 128 6.66 -0.62 -2.63
N THR A 129 7.80 -1.30 -2.82
CA THR A 129 9.09 -0.82 -2.33
C THR A 129 9.46 0.50 -3.00
N GLN A 130 9.29 0.60 -4.32
CA GLN A 130 9.56 1.83 -5.06
C GLN A 130 8.65 2.99 -4.61
N GLU A 131 7.33 2.75 -4.48
CA GLU A 131 6.39 3.76 -3.98
C GLU A 131 6.77 4.26 -2.57
N LEU A 132 7.23 3.34 -1.71
CA LEU A 132 7.66 3.67 -0.35
C LEU A 132 8.94 4.54 -0.36
N GLU A 133 9.93 4.18 -1.17
CA GLU A 133 11.17 4.95 -1.33
C GLU A 133 10.90 6.36 -1.88
N GLU A 134 10.03 6.48 -2.88
CA GLU A 134 9.61 7.77 -3.44
C GLU A 134 8.91 8.63 -2.38
N THR A 135 7.99 8.06 -1.63
CA THR A 135 7.27 8.75 -0.55
C THR A 135 8.23 9.19 0.56
N GLN A 136 9.16 8.32 0.96
CA GLN A 136 10.16 8.64 1.98
C GLN A 136 11.08 9.78 1.53
N SER A 137 11.49 9.80 0.26
CA SER A 137 12.28 10.89 -0.31
C SER A 137 11.53 12.22 -0.27
N GLN A 138 10.24 12.21 -0.62
CA GLN A 138 9.38 13.39 -0.53
C GLN A 138 9.22 13.90 0.91
N LEU A 139 9.05 12.99 1.88
CA LEU A 139 8.96 13.35 3.29
C LEU A 139 10.26 13.98 3.80
N ILE A 140 11.41 13.39 3.49
CA ILE A 140 12.72 13.95 3.84
C ILE A 140 12.89 15.35 3.24
N MET A 141 12.49 15.54 1.98
CA MET A 141 12.56 16.85 1.33
C MET A 141 11.63 17.87 2.01
N SER A 142 10.40 17.46 2.36
CA SER A 142 9.46 18.31 3.08
C SER A 142 9.99 18.71 4.47
N GLU A 143 10.61 17.78 5.20
CA GLU A 143 11.21 18.04 6.51
C GLU A 143 12.39 19.01 6.41
N LYS A 144 13.26 18.84 5.40
CA LYS A 144 14.35 19.79 5.11
C LYS A 144 13.83 21.20 4.83
N MET A 145 12.76 21.32 4.03
CA MET A 145 12.16 22.61 3.70
C MET A 145 11.50 23.27 4.92
N ALA A 146 10.81 22.49 5.75
CA ALA A 146 10.24 22.99 7.00
C ALA A 146 11.33 23.49 7.96
N SER A 147 12.41 22.72 8.14
CA SER A 147 13.57 23.10 8.95
C SER A 147 14.24 24.38 8.43
N LEU A 148 14.43 24.48 7.11
CA LEU A 148 14.94 25.70 6.48
C LEU A 148 14.01 26.90 6.73
N GLY A 149 12.69 26.73 6.63
CA GLY A 149 11.71 27.77 6.92
C GLY A 149 11.78 28.27 8.37
N ILE A 150 11.91 27.36 9.34
CA ILE A 150 12.09 27.69 10.76
C ILE A 150 13.40 28.47 10.95
N MET A 151 14.49 28.01 10.33
CA MET A 151 15.79 28.66 10.41
C MET A 151 15.76 30.08 9.81
N VAL A 152 15.16 30.25 8.64
CA VAL A 152 14.99 31.57 7.98
C VAL A 152 14.14 32.50 8.84
N ALA A 153 13.03 32.01 9.41
CA ALA A 153 12.20 32.80 10.31
C ALA A 153 12.96 33.22 11.59
N GLY A 154 13.77 32.32 12.15
CA GLY A 154 14.64 32.62 13.29
C GLY A 154 15.66 33.71 12.97
N ILE A 155 16.39 33.57 11.85
CA ILE A 155 17.35 34.58 11.39
C ILE A 155 16.66 35.92 11.15
N ALA A 156 15.49 35.94 10.51
CA ALA A 156 14.74 37.16 10.27
C ALA A 156 14.34 37.84 11.60
N HIS A 157 13.92 37.06 12.60
CA HIS A 157 13.59 37.58 13.92
C HIS A 157 14.81 38.19 14.63
N GLU A 158 15.95 37.50 14.56
CA GLU A 158 17.21 37.95 15.17
C GLU A 158 17.80 39.19 14.46
N ILE A 159 17.55 39.38 13.17
CA ILE A 159 17.94 40.60 12.42
C ILE A 159 16.97 41.75 12.69
N ASN A 160 15.67 41.47 12.69
CA ASN A 160 14.65 42.51 12.86
C ASN A 160 14.73 43.18 14.23
N THR A 161 15.14 42.44 15.26
CA THR A 161 15.27 42.96 16.64
C THR A 161 16.27 44.12 16.74
N PRO A 162 17.57 43.97 16.41
CA PRO A 162 18.53 45.07 16.43
C PRO A 162 18.21 46.15 15.41
N ALA A 163 17.68 45.81 14.23
CA ALA A 163 17.25 46.80 13.25
C ALA A 163 16.16 47.73 13.79
N GLY A 164 15.19 47.18 14.53
CA GLY A 164 14.17 47.96 15.23
C GLY A 164 14.76 48.90 16.27
N VAL A 165 15.76 48.45 17.05
CA VAL A 165 16.47 49.30 18.01
C VAL A 165 17.23 50.44 17.31
N ILE A 166 17.91 50.15 16.21
CA ILE A 166 18.66 51.14 15.42
C ILE A 166 17.71 52.18 14.82
N ASN A 167 16.60 51.76 14.22
CA ASN A 167 15.61 52.69 13.66
C ASN A 167 14.99 53.56 14.76
N GLY A 168 14.61 52.98 15.90
CA GLY A 168 14.10 53.75 17.02
C GLY A 168 15.12 54.77 17.56
N ALA A 169 16.41 54.41 17.60
CA ALA A 169 17.46 55.35 17.99
C ALA A 169 17.62 56.48 16.95
N ALA A 170 17.58 56.17 15.65
CA ALA A 170 17.66 57.14 14.57
C ALA A 170 16.48 58.13 14.60
N ASP A 171 15.25 57.64 14.78
CA ASP A 171 14.06 58.49 14.91
C ASP A 171 14.16 59.45 16.10
N ASN A 172 14.65 58.97 17.25
CA ASN A 172 14.89 59.83 18.42
C ASN A 172 15.95 60.90 18.15
N LEU A 173 17.04 60.56 17.45
CA LEU A 173 18.07 61.52 17.08
C LEU A 173 17.52 62.59 16.13
N ASP A 174 16.73 62.20 15.13
CA ASP A 174 16.11 63.13 14.19
C ASP A 174 15.12 64.08 14.87
N GLN A 175 14.26 63.56 15.76
CA GLN A 175 13.36 64.39 16.57
C GLN A 175 14.12 65.38 17.45
N ASN A 176 15.19 64.93 18.12
CA ASN A 176 16.02 65.80 18.95
C ASN A 176 16.74 66.87 18.11
N MET A 177 17.27 66.51 16.94
CA MET A 177 17.87 67.46 16.01
C MET A 177 16.85 68.51 15.55
N ASN A 178 15.66 68.08 15.14
CA ASN A 178 14.59 68.99 14.72
C ASN A 178 14.19 69.94 15.85
N TYR A 179 14.09 69.45 17.08
CA TYR A 179 13.84 70.29 18.25
C TYR A 179 14.96 71.32 18.47
N LEU A 180 16.23 70.91 18.36
CA LEU A 180 17.37 71.81 18.52
C LEU A 180 17.44 72.87 17.42
N VAL A 181 17.13 72.51 16.17
CA VAL A 181 17.10 73.44 15.03
C VAL A 181 15.97 74.47 15.21
N GLN A 182 14.76 74.03 15.59
CA GLN A 182 13.63 74.93 15.82
C GLN A 182 13.87 75.89 17.01
N ASN A 183 14.55 75.43 18.05
CA ASN A 183 14.79 76.20 19.28
C ASN A 183 16.22 76.77 19.36
N VAL A 184 16.96 76.84 18.25
CA VAL A 184 18.40 77.18 18.28
C VAL A 184 18.65 78.56 18.89
N PHE A 185 17.76 79.52 18.61
CA PHE A 185 17.85 80.87 19.17
C PHE A 185 17.66 80.86 20.68
N ASP A 186 16.64 80.16 21.19
CA ASP A 186 16.36 80.07 22.62
C ASP A 186 17.47 79.36 23.37
N VAL A 187 18.03 78.29 22.80
CA VAL A 187 19.17 77.55 23.37
C VAL A 187 20.42 78.42 23.42
N VAL A 188 20.72 79.16 22.35
CA VAL A 188 21.87 80.09 22.31
C VAL A 188 21.68 81.25 23.29
N LEU A 189 20.47 81.82 23.37
CA LEU A 189 20.14 82.84 24.36
C LEU A 189 20.38 82.30 25.77
N PHE A 190 19.81 81.13 26.07
CA PHE A 190 19.95 80.48 27.36
C PHE A 190 21.41 80.21 27.74
N ALA A 191 22.23 79.71 26.80
CA ALA A 191 23.65 79.44 27.02
C ALA A 191 24.47 80.72 27.30
N ARG A 192 24.08 81.86 26.71
CA ARG A 192 24.76 83.15 26.87
C ARG A 192 24.42 83.85 28.19
N TYR A 193 23.25 83.58 28.78
CA TYR A 193 22.82 84.17 30.05
C TYR A 193 23.25 83.35 31.28
N ARG A 194 24.42 83.68 31.83
CA ARG A 194 25.08 82.99 32.98
C ARG A 194 24.18 82.77 34.21
N LYS A 195 23.26 83.72 34.50
CA LYS A 195 22.36 83.66 35.67
C LYS A 195 21.20 82.68 35.44
N LEU A 196 20.66 82.65 34.22
CA LEU A 196 19.59 81.73 33.83
C LEU A 196 20.10 80.28 33.79
N ARG A 197 21.31 80.08 33.26
CA ARG A 197 22.00 78.78 33.25
C ARG A 197 22.15 78.18 34.65
N LYS A 198 22.65 78.97 35.62
CA LYS A 198 22.81 78.55 37.02
C LYS A 198 21.49 78.17 37.69
N ASN A 199 20.43 78.96 37.46
CA ASN A 199 19.13 78.69 38.07
C ASN A 199 18.48 77.42 37.51
N PHE A 200 18.67 77.16 36.21
CA PHE A 200 18.19 75.95 35.58
C PHE A 200 19.00 74.71 35.99
N GLU A 201 20.32 74.83 36.14
CA GLU A 201 21.17 73.75 36.70
C GLU A 201 20.72 73.39 38.12
N LEU A 202 20.42 74.38 38.96
CA LEU A 202 19.86 74.16 40.30
C LEU A 202 18.48 73.49 40.25
N ALA A 203 17.61 73.92 39.33
CA ALA A 203 16.29 73.31 39.14
C ALA A 203 16.38 71.85 38.66
N LEU A 204 17.27 71.56 37.70
CA LEU A 204 17.54 70.19 37.23
C LEU A 204 18.12 69.31 38.34
N LEU A 205 19.04 69.84 39.14
CA LEU A 205 19.57 69.13 40.31
C LEU A 205 18.47 68.81 41.33
N HIS A 206 17.52 69.72 41.54
CA HIS A 206 16.38 69.48 42.41
C HIS A 206 15.46 68.39 41.84
N LEU A 207 15.10 68.46 40.55
CA LEU A 207 14.24 67.47 39.89
C LEU A 207 14.86 66.06 39.84
N LEU A 208 16.17 65.97 39.60
CA LEU A 208 16.90 64.70 39.60
C LEU A 208 17.07 64.13 41.01
N ARG A 209 17.28 64.99 42.02
CA ARG A 209 17.34 64.58 43.43
C ARG A 209 15.99 64.06 43.92
N ASP A 210 14.90 64.67 43.47
CA ASP A 210 13.55 64.27 43.86
C ASP A 210 13.13 62.91 43.23
N LYS A 211 13.49 62.67 41.97
CA LYS A 211 13.33 61.34 41.33
C LYS A 211 14.15 60.24 42.04
N LYS A 212 15.34 60.57 42.55
CA LYS A 212 16.18 59.60 43.30
C LYS A 212 15.56 59.27 44.67
N ASN A 213 14.95 60.24 45.34
CA ASN A 213 14.22 60.03 46.60
C ASN A 213 12.95 59.19 46.41
N GLN A 214 12.17 59.44 45.36
CA GLN A 214 10.97 58.63 45.07
C GLN A 214 11.30 57.16 44.73
N ASN A 215 12.40 56.92 44.00
CA ASN A 215 12.87 55.56 43.73
C ASN A 215 13.41 54.84 44.98
N TRP A 216 13.96 55.58 45.96
CA TRP A 216 14.40 55.02 47.24
C TRP A 216 13.21 54.67 48.16
N ILE A 217 12.14 55.48 48.16
CA ILE A 217 10.90 55.21 48.90
C ILE A 217 10.15 54.01 48.31
N ARG A 218 10.10 53.88 46.97
CA ARG A 218 9.50 52.69 46.32
C ARG A 218 10.25 51.39 46.61
N LYS A 219 11.59 51.41 46.73
CA LYS A 219 12.38 50.22 47.09
C LYS A 219 12.24 49.80 48.56
N LYS A 220 11.85 50.71 49.47
CA LYS A 220 11.62 50.39 50.90
C LYS A 220 10.25 49.78 51.20
N ASN A 221 9.28 49.90 50.29
CA ASN A 221 7.93 49.36 50.47
C ASN A 221 7.73 47.96 49.84
N PHE A 222 8.82 47.27 49.48
CA PHE A 222 8.83 45.93 48.90
C PHE A 222 9.88 45.01 49.57
N VAL A 223 10.08 45.17 50.89
CA VAL A 223 10.75 44.19 51.75
C VAL A 223 9.79 43.79 52.85
#